data_AF-A0A6P8DI05-F1
#
_entry.id   AF-A0A6P8DI05-F1
#
_cell.length_a   1.000
_cell.length_b   1.000
_cell.length_c   1.000
_cell.angle_alpha   90.00
_cell.angle_beta   90.00
_cell.angle_gamma   90.00
#
_symmetry.space_group_name_H-M   'P 1'
#
loop_
_entity.id
_entity.type
_entity.pdbx_description
1 polymer ?
#
loop_
_entity_poly.entity_id
_entity_poly.type
_entity_poly.pdbx_seq_one_letter_code
_entity_poly.pdbx_strand_id
1 'polypeptide(L)'
;MGQPVTRIGPAMPFSKRILEQNPKYGTIELVPCALNGSSISRWQRGRDVYGNMTARAEAAVKNGGKIEALLWWQGGADSDNIDKAHKYKEDLTKSFQDIRADLKLPELLIIQVVILYWIDPRGTVVIERPKCGERRPPCPALGS
;
A
#
# COMPACT_ATOMS: atom_id res chain seq x y z
N MET A 1 24.69 -6.18 14.51
CA MET A 1 23.81 -5.99 13.33
C MET A 1 22.52 -6.74 13.60
N GLY A 2 21.40 -6.04 13.81
CA GLY A 2 20.11 -6.68 14.03
C GLY A 2 19.61 -7.34 12.75
N GLN A 3 19.10 -8.57 12.85
CA GLN A 3 18.51 -9.25 11.69
C GLN A 3 17.37 -8.42 11.09
N PRO A 4 17.22 -8.38 9.75
CA PRO A 4 16.07 -7.75 9.13
C PRO A 4 14.81 -8.48 9.60
N VAL A 5 13.97 -7.78 10.35
CA VAL A 5 12.72 -8.35 10.87
C VAL A 5 11.72 -8.41 9.71
N THR A 6 11.59 -9.58 9.08
CA THR A 6 10.59 -9.82 8.04
C THR A 6 9.22 -9.86 8.69
N ARG A 7 8.36 -8.89 8.35
CA ARG A 7 6.96 -8.87 8.79
C ARG A 7 6.10 -9.58 7.77
N ILE A 8 5.07 -10.28 8.25
CA ILE A 8 4.06 -10.89 7.38
C ILE A 8 3.22 -9.76 6.78
N GLY A 9 3.19 -9.69 5.45
CA GLY A 9 2.36 -8.76 4.70
C GLY A 9 1.10 -9.41 4.13
N PRO A 10 0.14 -8.63 3.60
CA PRO A 10 -1.12 -9.15 3.06
C PRO A 10 -0.95 -9.85 1.70
N ALA A 11 0.19 -9.68 1.03
CA ALA A 11 0.39 -10.15 -0.35
C ALA A 11 0.23 -11.67 -0.51
N MET A 12 0.81 -12.47 0.39
CA MET A 12 0.71 -13.93 0.35
C MET A 12 -0.73 -14.46 0.54
N PRO A 13 -1.44 -14.10 1.64
CA PRO A 13 -2.82 -14.55 1.81
C PRO A 13 -3.76 -14.02 0.71
N PHE A 14 -3.51 -12.81 0.20
CA PHE A 14 -4.24 -12.24 -0.93
C PHE A 14 -4.08 -13.10 -2.20
N SER A 15 -2.85 -13.37 -2.63
CA SER A 15 -2.59 -14.17 -3.83
C SER A 15 -3.09 -15.60 -3.69
N LYS A 16 -2.91 -16.22 -2.52
CA LYS A 16 -3.44 -17.55 -2.23
C LYS A 16 -4.95 -17.60 -2.43
N ARG A 17 -5.68 -16.60 -1.88
CA ARG A 17 -7.14 -16.56 -1.99
C ARG A 17 -7.61 -16.39 -3.43
N ILE A 18 -6.91 -15.60 -4.25
CA ILE A 18 -7.21 -15.46 -5.68
C ILE A 18 -7.06 -16.79 -6.40
N LEU A 19 -5.95 -17.51 -6.17
CA LEU A 19 -5.71 -18.81 -6.80
C LEU A 19 -6.74 -19.86 -6.39
N GLU A 20 -7.17 -19.86 -5.12
CA GLU A 20 -8.24 -20.74 -4.65
C GLU A 20 -9.59 -20.44 -5.31
N GLN A 21 -9.91 -19.17 -5.54
CA GLN A 21 -11.17 -18.77 -6.18
C GLN A 21 -11.15 -18.93 -7.70
N ASN A 22 -10.00 -18.71 -8.32
CA ASN A 22 -9.84 -18.80 -9.76
C ASN A 22 -8.48 -19.41 -10.13
N PRO A 23 -8.39 -20.75 -10.18
CA PRO A 23 -7.17 -21.45 -10.54
C PRO A 23 -6.66 -21.13 -11.96
N LYS A 24 -7.48 -20.51 -12.83
CA LYS A 24 -7.12 -20.15 -14.20
C LYS A 24 -5.99 -19.12 -14.27
N TYR A 25 -5.78 -18.35 -13.21
CA TYR A 25 -4.64 -17.43 -13.13
C TYR A 25 -3.29 -18.17 -13.06
N GLY A 26 -3.28 -19.48 -12.78
CA GLY A 26 -2.06 -20.29 -12.79
C GLY A 26 -1.07 -19.85 -11.71
N THR A 27 -0.07 -19.07 -12.09
CA THR A 27 0.97 -18.56 -11.21
C THR A 27 0.82 -17.06 -11.01
N ILE A 28 0.79 -16.62 -9.75
CA ILE A 28 0.79 -15.20 -9.38
C ILE A 28 2.18 -14.83 -8.86
N GLU A 29 2.86 -13.93 -9.56
CA GLU A 29 4.13 -13.36 -9.11
C GLU A 29 3.89 -12.09 -8.27
N LEU A 30 4.60 -11.99 -7.15
CA LEU A 30 4.53 -10.84 -6.25
C LEU A 30 5.79 -9.98 -6.42
N VAL A 31 5.61 -8.69 -6.71
CA VAL A 31 6.70 -7.72 -6.87
C VAL A 31 6.73 -6.75 -5.68
N PRO A 32 7.46 -7.08 -4.58
CA PRO A 32 7.47 -6.24 -3.39
C PRO A 32 8.25 -4.94 -3.64
N CYS A 33 7.55 -3.81 -3.56
CA CYS A 33 8.14 -2.48 -3.72
C CYS A 33 7.99 -1.59 -2.48
N ALA A 34 7.32 -2.07 -1.42
CA ALA A 34 7.02 -1.26 -0.25
C ALA A 34 8.29 -0.82 0.49
N LEU A 35 8.32 0.46 0.87
CA LEU A 35 9.35 1.03 1.75
C LEU A 35 8.69 1.65 2.99
N ASN A 36 8.95 1.06 4.16
CA ASN A 36 8.38 1.53 5.42
C ASN A 36 8.81 2.98 5.74
N GLY A 37 7.88 3.80 6.21
CA GLY A 37 8.13 5.20 6.58
C GLY A 37 8.37 6.15 5.41
N SER A 38 8.16 5.70 4.17
CA SER A 38 8.20 6.59 3.00
C SER A 38 6.96 7.49 2.97
N SER A 39 7.15 8.79 2.79
CA SER A 39 6.10 9.78 2.49
C SER A 39 5.69 9.69 1.01
N ILE A 40 4.45 10.07 0.68
CA ILE A 40 3.90 10.11 -0.68
C ILE A 40 4.76 10.95 -1.63
N SER A 41 5.46 11.95 -1.11
CA SER A 41 6.41 12.78 -1.87
C SER A 41 7.55 11.98 -2.51
N ARG A 42 7.96 10.84 -1.93
CA ARG A 42 8.98 9.93 -2.51
C ARG A 42 8.41 8.98 -3.57
N TRP A 43 7.09 8.93 -3.69
CA TRP A 43 6.36 8.14 -4.68
C TRP A 43 5.89 8.98 -5.87
N GLN A 44 6.37 10.21 -6.00
CA GLN A 44 6.18 11.02 -7.20
C GLN A 44 7.14 10.59 -8.32
N ARG A 45 6.77 10.80 -9.58
CA ARG A 45 7.65 10.52 -10.72
C ARG A 45 9.01 11.21 -10.56
N GLY A 46 10.09 10.51 -10.92
CA GLY A 46 11.46 11.00 -10.80
C GLY A 46 12.06 10.89 -9.38
N ARG A 47 11.32 10.34 -8.43
CA ARG A 47 11.81 10.08 -7.06
C ARG A 47 12.29 8.65 -6.92
N ASP A 48 13.07 8.42 -5.87
CA ASP A 48 13.84 7.19 -5.68
C ASP A 48 12.96 5.96 -5.48
N VAL A 49 11.93 6.04 -4.63
CA VAL A 49 11.04 4.91 -4.35
C VAL A 49 10.16 4.59 -5.57
N TYR A 50 9.65 5.64 -6.23
CA TYR A 50 8.92 5.51 -7.50
C TYR A 50 9.76 4.84 -8.59
N GLY A 51 11.00 5.30 -8.80
CA GLY A 51 11.91 4.76 -9.82
C GLY A 51 12.27 3.29 -9.55
N ASN A 52 12.46 2.93 -8.28
CA ASN A 52 12.71 1.53 -7.90
C ASN A 52 11.49 0.63 -8.18
N MET A 53 10.28 1.10 -7.86
CA MET A 53 9.05 0.36 -8.13
C MET A 53 8.84 0.14 -9.63
N THR A 54 8.96 1.19 -10.45
CA THR A 54 8.79 1.09 -11.90
C THR A 54 9.83 0.17 -12.53
N ALA A 55 11.10 0.29 -12.17
CA ALA A 55 12.15 -0.60 -12.66
C ALA A 55 11.90 -2.08 -12.29
N ARG A 56 11.38 -2.36 -11.08
CA ARG A 56 11.01 -3.72 -10.66
C ARG A 56 9.78 -4.26 -11.40
N ALA A 57 8.77 -3.41 -11.63
CA ALA A 57 7.59 -3.76 -12.40
C ALA A 57 7.96 -4.11 -13.86
N GLU A 58 8.82 -3.29 -14.49
CA GLU A 58 9.36 -3.56 -15.82
C GLU A 58 10.17 -4.85 -15.86
N ALA A 59 11.00 -5.11 -14.84
CA ALA A 59 11.76 -6.35 -14.76
C ALA A 59 10.87 -7.60 -14.64
N ALA A 60 9.75 -7.51 -13.91
CA ALA A 60 8.82 -8.62 -13.72
C ALA A 60 8.13 -9.05 -15.02
N VAL A 61 7.85 -8.12 -15.93
CA VAL A 61 7.18 -8.45 -17.21
C VAL A 61 8.14 -8.92 -18.31
N LYS A 62 9.47 -8.83 -18.11
CA LYS A 62 10.47 -9.22 -19.13
C LYS A 62 10.34 -10.67 -19.59
N ASN A 63 9.85 -11.56 -18.72
CA ASN A 63 9.69 -12.98 -19.03
C ASN A 63 8.27 -13.32 -19.54
N GLY A 64 7.51 -12.33 -20.00
CA GLY A 64 6.15 -12.52 -20.54
C GLY A 64 5.03 -12.46 -19.50
N GLY A 65 5.35 -12.03 -18.27
CA GLY A 65 4.34 -11.78 -17.24
C GLY A 65 3.47 -10.56 -17.57
N LYS A 66 2.27 -10.50 -16.99
CA LYS A 66 1.34 -9.37 -17.10
C LYS A 66 1.06 -8.79 -15.72
N ILE A 67 1.13 -7.46 -15.60
CA ILE A 67 0.74 -6.76 -14.37
C ILE A 67 -0.79 -6.65 -14.36
N GLU A 68 -1.44 -7.38 -13.47
CA GLU A 68 -2.90 -7.37 -13.33
C GLU A 68 -3.40 -6.33 -12.31
N ALA A 69 -2.64 -6.07 -11.24
CA ALA A 69 -3.06 -5.15 -10.19
C ALA A 69 -1.88 -4.55 -9.42
N LEU A 70 -2.12 -3.38 -8.83
CA LEU A 70 -1.26 -2.73 -7.86
C LEU A 70 -1.96 -2.73 -6.49
N LEU A 71 -1.33 -3.33 -5.49
CA LEU A 71 -1.74 -3.21 -4.09
C LEU A 71 -1.04 -2.02 -3.45
N TRP A 72 -1.81 -1.05 -2.97
CA TRP A 72 -1.29 0.18 -2.38
C TRP A 72 -1.68 0.31 -0.90
N TRP A 73 -0.69 0.28 -0.01
CA TRP A 73 -0.87 0.56 1.41
C TRP A 73 0.21 1.53 1.89
N GLN A 74 -0.17 2.80 1.98
CA GLN A 74 0.70 3.90 2.41
C GLN A 74 -0.17 5.04 2.99
N GLY A 75 0.47 6.00 3.66
CA GLY A 75 -0.17 7.21 4.22
C GLY A 75 0.26 7.54 5.65
N GLY A 76 0.85 6.56 6.36
CA GLY A 76 1.23 6.73 7.76
C GLY A 76 2.34 7.74 8.00
N ALA A 77 3.20 8.00 7.01
CA ALA A 77 4.27 9.00 7.10
C ALA A 77 3.82 10.42 6.72
N ASP A 78 2.59 10.58 6.21
CA ASP A 78 2.03 11.84 5.76
C ASP A 78 0.92 12.36 6.69
N SER A 79 0.53 11.57 7.68
CA SER A 79 -0.52 11.91 8.65
C SER A 79 -0.02 12.65 9.89
N ASP A 80 1.31 12.76 10.06
CA ASP A 80 1.93 13.45 11.19
C ASP A 80 1.89 14.98 11.08
N ASN A 81 1.57 15.48 9.89
CA ASN A 81 1.55 16.89 9.54
C ASN A 81 0.29 17.19 8.73
N ILE A 82 -0.47 18.21 9.18
CA ILE A 82 -1.77 18.55 8.58
C ILE A 82 -1.65 19.00 7.12
N ASP A 83 -0.58 19.73 6.76
CA ASP A 83 -0.35 20.19 5.39
C ASP A 83 -0.05 19.01 4.45
N LYS A 84 0.73 18.02 4.92
CA LYS A 84 0.97 16.78 4.17
C LYS A 84 -0.33 15.99 4.01
N ALA A 85 -1.12 15.88 5.07
CA ALA A 85 -2.40 15.17 5.04
C ALA A 85 -3.38 15.81 4.03
N HIS A 86 -3.44 17.15 3.96
CA HIS A 86 -4.27 17.86 2.99
C HIS A 86 -3.85 17.61 1.54
N LYS A 87 -2.53 17.55 1.27
CA LYS A 87 -2.00 17.31 -0.09
C LYS A 87 -2.00 15.84 -0.49
N TYR A 88 -2.11 14.93 0.47
CA TYR A 88 -1.98 13.49 0.25
C TYR A 88 -2.86 12.95 -0.88
N LYS A 89 -4.12 13.37 -0.93
CA LYS A 89 -5.07 12.91 -1.97
C LYS A 89 -4.60 13.32 -3.37
N GLU A 90 -4.13 14.56 -3.53
CA GLU A 90 -3.68 15.07 -4.81
C GLU A 90 -2.39 14.37 -5.25
N ASP A 91 -1.40 14.30 -4.36
CA ASP A 91 -0.12 13.63 -4.61
C ASP A 91 -0.31 12.15 -4.92
N LEU A 92 -1.20 11.46 -4.20
CA LEU A 92 -1.53 10.05 -4.45
C LEU A 92 -2.20 9.87 -5.82
N THR A 93 -3.16 10.72 -6.15
CA THR A 93 -3.87 10.66 -7.43
C THR A 93 -2.88 10.83 -8.59
N LYS A 94 -1.98 11.80 -8.45
CA LYS A 94 -0.90 12.04 -9.42
C LYS A 94 0.03 10.83 -9.53
N SER A 95 0.47 10.25 -8.41
CA SER A 95 1.28 9.02 -8.41
C SER A 95 0.59 7.91 -9.19
N PHE A 96 -0.71 7.67 -9.00
CA PHE A 96 -1.44 6.63 -9.72
C PHE A 96 -1.54 6.90 -11.22
N GLN A 97 -1.75 8.16 -11.62
CA GLN A 97 -1.75 8.56 -13.03
C GLN A 97 -0.37 8.34 -13.66
N ASP A 98 0.70 8.76 -12.97
CA ASP A 98 2.07 8.57 -13.43
C ASP A 98 2.42 7.08 -13.55
N ILE A 99 2.05 6.24 -12.58
CA ILE A 99 2.26 4.78 -12.64
C ILE A 99 1.59 4.17 -13.86
N ARG A 100 0.32 4.51 -14.11
CA ARG A 100 -0.42 4.02 -15.28
C ARG A 100 0.24 4.45 -16.58
N ALA A 101 0.71 5.69 -16.65
CA ALA A 101 1.38 6.22 -17.82
C ALA A 101 2.74 5.55 -18.08
N ASP A 102 3.60 5.46 -17.07
CA ASP A 102 4.96 4.91 -17.21
C ASP A 102 4.95 3.41 -17.47
N LEU A 103 4.05 2.66 -16.83
CA LEU A 103 3.88 1.24 -17.10
C LEU A 103 3.04 0.96 -18.36
N LYS A 104 2.46 1.99 -18.99
CA LYS A 104 1.56 1.89 -20.16
C LYS A 104 0.33 1.01 -19.90
N LEU A 105 -0.26 1.13 -18.70
CA LEU A 105 -1.41 0.37 -18.24
C LEU A 105 -2.54 1.33 -17.80
N PRO A 106 -3.30 1.93 -18.74
CA PRO A 106 -4.32 2.92 -18.40
C PRO A 106 -5.43 2.37 -17.48
N GLU A 107 -5.79 1.10 -17.66
CA GLU A 107 -6.83 0.41 -16.88
C GLU A 107 -6.27 -0.41 -15.71
N LEU A 108 -5.05 -0.11 -15.24
CA LEU A 108 -4.45 -0.84 -14.13
C LEU A 108 -5.37 -0.79 -12.89
N LEU A 109 -5.74 -1.96 -12.38
CA LEU A 109 -6.50 -2.10 -11.14
C LEU A 109 -5.62 -1.71 -9.96
N ILE A 110 -6.00 -0.64 -9.26
CA ILE A 110 -5.31 -0.17 -8.06
C ILE A 110 -6.21 -0.44 -6.85
N ILE A 111 -5.75 -1.29 -5.94
CA ILE A 111 -6.45 -1.61 -4.69
C ILE A 111 -5.75 -0.85 -3.56
N GLN A 112 -6.37 0.24 -3.12
CA GLN A 112 -5.87 1.08 -2.05
C GLN A 112 -6.42 0.65 -0.68
N VAL A 113 -5.53 0.52 0.30
CA VAL A 113 -5.89 0.38 1.72
C VAL A 113 -5.95 1.77 2.36
N VAL A 114 -7.09 2.11 2.94
CA VAL A 114 -7.26 3.33 3.74
C VAL A 114 -6.78 3.07 5.16
N ILE A 115 -5.87 3.92 5.65
CA ILE A 115 -5.38 3.86 7.02
C ILE A 115 -6.38 4.62 7.89
N LEU A 116 -7.15 3.86 8.69
CA LEU A 116 -8.01 4.42 9.72
C LEU A 116 -7.22 4.47 11.03
N TYR A 117 -7.09 5.67 11.61
CA TYR A 117 -6.58 5.83 12.96
C TYR A 117 -7.67 5.50 13.98
N TRP A 118 -7.28 4.96 15.12
CA TRP A 118 -8.15 4.89 16.28
C TRP A 118 -8.19 6.28 16.91
N ILE A 119 -9.37 6.90 16.91
CA ILE A 119 -9.63 8.11 17.70
C ILE A 119 -10.12 7.60 19.05
N ASP A 120 -9.32 7.80 20.10
CA ASP A 120 -9.79 7.55 21.47
C ASP A 120 -11.08 8.36 21.71
N PRO A 121 -12.11 7.87 22.43
CA PRO A 121 -13.31 8.64 22.78
C PRO A 121 -13.06 10.06 23.35
N ARG A 122 -11.83 10.38 23.78
CA ARG A 122 -11.40 11.74 24.17
C ARG A 122 -10.88 12.61 23.00
N GLY A 123 -11.05 12.18 21.75
CA GLY A 123 -10.62 12.91 20.54
C GLY A 123 -9.11 12.87 20.29
N THR A 124 -8.36 12.00 20.98
CA THR A 124 -6.91 11.90 20.80
C THR A 124 -6.57 10.90 19.71
N VAL A 125 -5.71 11.30 18.76
CA VAL A 125 -5.12 10.39 17.78
C VAL A 125 -4.04 9.57 18.48
N VAL A 126 -4.35 8.32 18.79
CA VAL A 126 -3.40 7.41 19.43
C VAL A 126 -2.74 6.55 18.34
N ILE A 127 -1.48 6.84 18.02
CA ILE A 127 -0.64 5.97 17.19
C ILE A 127 -0.01 4.90 18.11
N GLU A 128 -0.83 4.05 18.72
CA GLU A 128 -0.32 2.87 19.41
C GLU A 128 -0.40 1.66 18.48
N ARG A 129 0.76 1.02 18.25
CA ARG A 129 0.77 -0.32 17.66
C ARG A 129 0.07 -1.23 18.67
N PRO A 130 -1.05 -1.89 18.34
CA PRO A 130 -1.61 -2.88 19.24
C PRO A 130 -0.52 -3.92 19.50
N LYS A 131 -0.17 -4.10 20.78
CA LYS A 131 0.74 -5.17 21.16
C LYS A 131 0.06 -6.49 20.82
N CYS A 132 0.82 -7.42 20.24
CA CYS A 132 0.31 -8.72 19.84
C CYS A 132 -0.30 -9.43 21.07
N GLY A 133 -1.63 -9.56 21.11
CA GLY A 133 -2.36 -10.23 22.21
C GLY A 133 -3.55 -9.46 22.80
N GLU A 134 -3.66 -8.15 22.59
CA GLU A 134 -4.79 -7.36 23.10
C GLU A 134 -5.97 -7.38 22.11
N ARG A 135 -7.15 -7.81 22.59
CA ARG A 135 -8.40 -7.74 21.82
C ARG A 135 -8.85 -6.29 21.72
N ARG A 136 -9.15 -5.84 20.50
CA ARG A 136 -9.76 -4.54 20.26
C ARG A 136 -11.12 -4.45 20.98
N PRO A 137 -11.40 -3.39 21.75
CA PRO A 137 -12.75 -3.14 22.23
C PRO A 137 -13.69 -2.91 21.03
N PRO A 138 -14.98 -3.27 21.15
CA PRO A 138 -15.95 -3.06 20.09
C PRO A 138 -16.03 -1.58 19.72
N CYS A 139 -16.10 -1.27 18.42
CA CYS A 139 -16.32 0.09 17.95
C CYS A 139 -17.59 0.65 18.61
N PRO A 140 -17.59 1.89 19.13
CA PRO A 140 -18.83 2.57 19.42
C PRO A 140 -19.60 2.65 18.10
N ALA A 141 -20.86 2.21 18.10
CA ALA A 141 -21.74 2.45 16.98
C ALA A 141 -21.76 3.96 16.73
N LEU A 142 -21.50 4.37 15.48
CA LEU A 142 -21.74 5.75 15.05
C LEU A 142 -23.20 6.06 15.37
N GLY A 143 -23.40 6.90 16.38
CA GLY A 143 -24.71 7.40 16.76
C GLY A 143 -25.22 8.34 15.67
N SER A 144 -26.39 7.98 15.13
CA SER A 144 -27.37 8.75 14.32
C SER A 144 -26.83 9.71 13.26
#